data_AF-A0A836UK70-F1
#
_entry.id   AF-A0A836UK70-F1
#
_cell.length_a   1.000
_cell.length_b   1.000
_cell.length_c   1.000
_cell.angle_alpha   90.00
_cell.angle_beta   90.00
_cell.angle_gamma   90.00
#
_symmetry.space_group_name_H-M   'P 1'
#
loop_
_entity.id
_entity.type
_entity.pdbx_description
1 polymer ?
#
loop_
_entity_poly.entity_id
_entity_poly.type
_entity_poly.pdbx_seq_one_letter_code
_entity_poly.pdbx_strand_id
1 'polypeptide(L)'
;MPLFDRYTDLLDHIHAKGHTPKTLGRTPDGQAIVAIKSGGDKSPAIFISAGSHSTEQAGVSAAVDLLDELDTEHQVYTIPDRDPIGMNGFAYALGLSLDPPPVLNNLDDVGPLLRERGEVLYEKDEIVVAIIGEYGYSTHNLYYDLKGDEAWLAALKGRRLYFPNRDPGIEGTDFLQRAYALIIDPSGEVLHINRFHDTPWAPVESRCTRDLMAAITPGLTLDLHEHGGDSFWFSARHQQNDDDQQWEENMAEAMITAVAASGAALAPEEYLPGSFFTRGPRGVYWLNAGKRGEGLNLVDFAARTYGPSFTLETGMKLPFAERVATSKLAVKKAVEIFAQRYAG
;
A
#
# COMPACT_ATOMS: atom_id res chain seq x y z
N MET A 1 5.53 0.99 -20.25
CA MET A 1 5.90 0.94 -18.83
C MET A 1 5.60 -0.47 -18.34
N PRO A 2 6.53 -1.13 -17.64
CA PRO A 2 6.35 -2.54 -17.31
C PRO A 2 5.36 -2.72 -16.17
N LEU A 3 4.40 -3.61 -16.42
CA LEU A 3 3.67 -4.32 -15.39
C LEU A 3 4.59 -5.41 -14.83
N PHE A 4 4.62 -5.58 -13.52
CA PHE A 4 5.42 -6.62 -12.88
C PHE A 4 4.52 -7.80 -12.52
N ASP A 5 4.72 -8.95 -13.15
CA ASP A 5 3.88 -10.13 -12.89
C ASP A 5 4.23 -10.76 -11.55
N ARG A 6 5.53 -10.77 -11.20
CA ARG A 6 6.08 -11.31 -9.96
C ARG A 6 7.01 -10.32 -9.25
N TYR A 7 7.23 -10.55 -7.97
CA TYR A 7 8.19 -9.78 -7.17
C TYR A 7 9.62 -9.87 -7.71
N THR A 8 10.00 -11.02 -8.30
CA THR A 8 11.30 -11.17 -8.95
C THR A 8 11.46 -10.25 -10.16
N ASP A 9 10.39 -10.04 -10.93
CA ASP A 9 10.43 -9.19 -12.13
C ASP A 9 10.67 -7.72 -11.75
N LEU A 10 10.05 -7.30 -10.63
CA LEU A 10 10.28 -6.00 -10.02
C LEU A 10 11.75 -5.81 -9.63
N LEU A 11 12.31 -6.77 -8.88
CA LEU A 11 13.71 -6.70 -8.44
C LEU A 11 14.70 -6.73 -9.60
N ASP A 12 14.47 -7.60 -10.59
CA ASP A 12 15.31 -7.71 -11.78
C ASP A 12 15.29 -6.41 -12.60
N HIS A 13 14.12 -5.77 -12.72
CA HIS A 13 13.99 -4.47 -13.40
C HIS A 13 14.72 -3.36 -12.64
N ILE A 14 14.64 -3.32 -11.31
CA ILE A 14 15.38 -2.37 -10.48
C ILE A 14 16.90 -2.56 -10.66
N HIS A 15 17.39 -3.79 -10.63
CA HIS A 15 18.80 -4.10 -10.87
C HIS A 15 19.24 -3.76 -12.30
N ALA A 16 18.41 -4.04 -13.31
CA ALA A 16 18.71 -3.74 -14.71
C ALA A 16 18.86 -2.23 -14.97
N LYS A 17 18.20 -1.39 -14.17
CA LYS A 17 18.35 0.07 -14.17
C LYS A 17 19.59 0.57 -13.40
N GLY A 18 20.37 -0.32 -12.80
CA GLY A 18 21.61 0.02 -12.08
C GLY A 18 21.40 0.43 -10.62
N HIS A 19 20.18 0.34 -10.09
CA HIS A 19 19.92 0.60 -8.68
C HIS A 19 20.41 -0.57 -7.81
N THR A 20 20.83 -0.27 -6.59
CA THR A 20 21.28 -1.27 -5.61
C THR A 20 20.32 -1.32 -4.42
N PRO A 21 19.34 -2.24 -4.40
CA PRO A 21 18.40 -2.38 -3.31
C PRO A 21 19.10 -2.82 -2.02
N LYS A 22 18.76 -2.15 -0.91
CA LYS A 22 19.13 -2.56 0.44
C LYS A 22 18.01 -3.40 1.03
N THR A 23 18.30 -4.64 1.41
CA THR A 23 17.36 -5.44 2.20
C THR A 23 17.15 -4.83 3.59
N LEU A 24 15.90 -4.55 3.93
CA LEU A 24 15.47 -4.07 5.25
C LEU A 24 15.10 -5.23 6.18
N GLY A 25 14.51 -6.28 5.61
CA GLY A 25 14.06 -7.48 6.33
C GLY A 25 13.53 -8.51 5.34
N ARG A 26 12.85 -9.53 5.86
CA ARG A 26 12.28 -10.61 5.04
C ARG A 26 10.86 -10.94 5.47
N THR A 27 9.99 -11.16 4.49
CA THR A 27 8.64 -11.71 4.67
C THR A 27 8.70 -13.13 5.25
N PRO A 28 7.57 -13.70 5.73
CA PRO A 28 7.55 -15.06 6.30
C PRO A 28 8.08 -16.16 5.39
N ASP A 29 7.96 -16.01 4.07
CA ASP A 29 8.49 -16.93 3.06
C ASP A 29 9.94 -16.63 2.65
N GLY A 30 10.59 -15.65 3.30
CA GLY A 30 11.98 -15.30 3.11
C GLY A 30 12.26 -14.30 1.98
N GLN A 31 11.25 -13.83 1.24
CA GLN A 31 11.45 -12.77 0.25
C GLN A 31 11.91 -11.47 0.92
N ALA A 32 12.81 -10.74 0.26
CA ALA A 32 13.36 -9.52 0.81
C ALA A 32 12.32 -8.40 0.77
N ILE A 33 12.28 -7.56 1.79
CA ILE A 33 11.69 -6.22 1.70
C ILE A 33 12.85 -5.26 1.46
N VAL A 34 12.79 -4.45 0.42
CA VAL A 34 13.93 -3.65 -0.04
C VAL A 34 13.63 -2.16 -0.02
N ALA A 35 14.66 -1.36 0.24
CA ALA A 35 14.67 0.07 -0.01
C ALA A 35 15.74 0.43 -1.03
N ILE A 36 15.44 1.43 -1.86
CA ILE A 36 16.36 1.98 -2.86
C ILE A 36 16.62 3.43 -2.50
N LYS A 37 17.89 3.84 -2.42
CA LYS A 37 18.27 5.26 -2.30
C LYS A 37 18.45 5.84 -3.71
N SER A 38 17.82 6.97 -3.98
CA SER A 38 17.99 7.77 -5.20
C SER A 38 17.96 9.27 -4.84
N GLY A 39 17.86 10.15 -5.86
CA GLY A 39 17.92 11.60 -5.67
C GLY A 39 19.33 12.10 -5.37
N GLY A 40 19.44 13.20 -4.64
CA GLY A 40 20.70 13.78 -4.20
C GLY A 40 21.13 13.35 -2.79
N ASP A 41 21.92 14.19 -2.14
CA ASP A 41 22.49 13.92 -0.80
C ASP A 41 21.98 14.86 0.30
N LYS A 42 21.11 15.82 -0.04
CA LYS A 42 20.58 16.82 0.89
C LYS A 42 19.56 16.22 1.87
N SER A 43 19.61 16.69 3.11
CA SER A 43 18.62 16.41 4.15
C SER A 43 17.67 17.60 4.32
N PRO A 44 16.43 17.38 4.83
CA PRO A 44 15.84 16.10 5.23
C PRO A 44 15.53 15.18 4.04
N ALA A 45 15.44 13.87 4.29
CA ALA A 45 15.16 12.90 3.24
C ALA A 45 13.67 12.91 2.84
N ILE A 46 13.38 12.42 1.63
CA ILE A 46 12.04 12.13 1.14
C ILE A 46 11.84 10.61 1.22
N PHE A 47 10.69 10.18 1.72
CA PHE A 47 10.33 8.77 1.77
C PHE A 47 9.15 8.48 0.83
N ILE A 48 9.31 7.51 -0.06
CA ILE A 48 8.28 7.05 -0.99
C ILE A 48 8.00 5.57 -0.73
N SER A 49 6.73 5.19 -0.66
CA SER A 49 6.29 3.82 -0.42
C SER A 49 5.13 3.46 -1.35
N ALA A 50 5.02 2.18 -1.70
CA ALA A 50 3.91 1.62 -2.45
C ALA A 50 3.68 0.14 -2.09
N GLY A 51 2.65 -0.47 -2.68
CA GLY A 51 2.46 -1.93 -2.67
C GLY A 51 2.21 -2.55 -1.30
N SER A 52 1.53 -1.84 -0.37
CA SER A 52 0.99 -2.52 0.83
C SER A 52 -0.23 -3.37 0.53
N HIS A 53 -0.91 -3.07 -0.57
CA HIS A 53 -1.93 -3.92 -1.15
C HIS A 53 -1.43 -4.30 -2.53
N SER A 54 -1.22 -5.59 -2.75
CA SER A 54 -0.59 -6.10 -3.97
C SER A 54 -1.38 -5.85 -5.25
N THR A 55 -2.65 -5.47 -5.15
CA THR A 55 -3.48 -5.07 -6.30
C THR A 55 -3.21 -3.65 -6.79
N GLU A 56 -2.56 -2.80 -5.99
CA GLU A 56 -2.30 -1.40 -6.28
C GLU A 56 -1.01 -1.20 -7.10
N GLN A 57 -0.93 -1.92 -8.23
CA GLN A 57 0.27 -2.03 -9.05
C GLN A 57 0.68 -0.72 -9.75
N ALA A 58 -0.24 0.22 -9.99
CA ALA A 58 0.15 1.52 -10.54
C ALA A 58 1.00 2.31 -9.55
N GLY A 59 0.74 2.17 -8.24
CA GLY A 59 1.59 2.74 -7.19
C GLY A 59 3.01 2.15 -7.22
N VAL A 60 3.12 0.83 -7.38
CA VAL A 60 4.41 0.11 -7.49
C VAL A 60 5.20 0.59 -8.71
N SER A 61 4.59 0.60 -9.90
CA SER A 61 5.25 1.07 -11.12
C SER A 61 5.63 2.55 -11.06
N ALA A 62 4.77 3.40 -10.47
CA ALA A 62 5.09 4.80 -10.25
C ALA A 62 6.32 4.97 -9.33
N ALA A 63 6.36 4.26 -8.20
CA ALA A 63 7.48 4.32 -7.26
C ALA A 63 8.82 3.91 -7.92
N VAL A 64 8.80 2.89 -8.78
CA VAL A 64 9.98 2.43 -9.51
C VAL A 64 10.42 3.42 -10.58
N ASP A 65 9.50 4.00 -11.35
CA ASP A 65 9.85 5.01 -12.35
C ASP A 65 10.41 6.29 -11.72
N LEU A 66 9.89 6.67 -10.54
CA LEU A 66 10.37 7.83 -9.79
C LEU A 66 11.81 7.69 -9.30
N LEU A 67 12.37 6.48 -9.25
CA LEU A 67 13.80 6.28 -8.94
C LEU A 67 14.71 7.02 -9.92
N ASP A 68 14.31 7.10 -11.20
CA ASP A 68 15.10 7.72 -12.27
C ASP A 68 14.59 9.13 -12.65
N GLU A 69 13.29 9.38 -12.46
CA GLU A 69 12.62 10.57 -12.99
C GLU A 69 12.46 11.70 -11.98
N LEU A 70 12.71 11.46 -10.69
CA LEU A 70 12.53 12.46 -9.66
C LEU A 70 13.76 13.37 -9.57
N ASP A 71 13.60 14.61 -10.01
CA ASP A 71 14.64 15.63 -9.97
C ASP A 71 14.61 16.38 -8.62
N THR A 72 15.57 16.09 -7.75
CA THR A 72 15.72 16.74 -6.44
C THR A 72 17.14 16.56 -5.89
N GLU A 73 17.62 17.58 -5.17
CA GLU A 73 18.88 17.49 -4.42
C GLU A 73 18.74 16.69 -3.12
N HIS A 74 17.51 16.42 -2.67
CA HIS A 74 17.25 15.68 -1.44
C HIS A 74 17.50 14.18 -1.63
N GLN A 75 17.92 13.52 -0.55
CA GLN A 75 17.95 12.06 -0.51
C GLN A 75 16.54 11.52 -0.66
N VAL A 76 16.34 10.54 -1.53
CA VAL A 76 15.07 9.84 -1.70
C VAL A 76 15.26 8.38 -1.31
N TYR A 77 14.37 7.87 -0.46
CA TYR A 77 14.33 6.45 -0.12
C TYR A 77 12.98 5.88 -0.53
N THR A 78 13.00 4.85 -1.37
CA THR A 78 11.79 4.23 -1.92
C THR A 78 11.69 2.77 -1.47
N ILE A 79 10.54 2.38 -0.90
CA ILE A 79 10.12 0.98 -0.79
C ILE A 79 9.05 0.74 -1.87
N PRO A 80 9.41 0.13 -3.01
CA PRO A 80 8.53 0.06 -4.18
C PRO A 80 7.39 -0.94 -4.00
N ASP A 81 7.55 -1.94 -3.12
CA ASP A 81 6.53 -2.92 -2.79
C ASP A 81 6.72 -3.40 -1.35
N ARG A 82 5.62 -3.44 -0.60
CA ARG A 82 5.57 -3.87 0.81
C ARG A 82 4.95 -5.25 0.98
N ASP A 83 4.32 -5.82 -0.05
CA ASP A 83 3.69 -7.15 0.01
C ASP A 83 4.23 -8.11 -1.09
N PRO A 84 5.50 -8.56 -0.98
CA PRO A 84 6.09 -9.50 -1.93
C PRO A 84 5.30 -10.80 -2.13
N ILE A 85 4.63 -11.29 -1.07
CA ILE A 85 3.81 -12.51 -1.14
C ILE A 85 2.57 -12.23 -1.97
N GLY A 86 1.86 -11.15 -1.66
CA GLY A 86 0.66 -10.76 -2.39
C GLY A 86 0.92 -10.49 -3.87
N MET A 87 2.07 -9.88 -4.18
CA MET A 87 2.48 -9.57 -5.55
C MET A 87 2.65 -10.83 -6.42
N ASN A 88 3.13 -11.95 -5.84
CA ASN A 88 3.30 -13.21 -6.57
C ASN A 88 1.98 -13.97 -6.85
N GLY A 89 0.86 -13.48 -6.33
CA GLY A 89 -0.47 -14.02 -6.62
C GLY A 89 -0.98 -15.07 -5.64
N PHE A 90 -2.26 -15.42 -5.78
CA PHE A 90 -2.95 -16.25 -4.79
C PHE A 90 -2.52 -17.72 -4.83
N ALA A 91 -2.21 -18.26 -6.01
CA ALA A 91 -1.63 -19.59 -6.12
C ALA A 91 -0.26 -19.68 -5.40
N TYR A 92 0.56 -18.63 -5.48
CA TYR A 92 1.82 -18.55 -4.75
C TYR A 92 1.59 -18.50 -3.23
N ALA A 93 0.65 -17.67 -2.76
CA ALA A 93 0.30 -17.58 -1.34
C ALA A 93 -0.21 -18.92 -0.77
N LEU A 94 -0.98 -19.69 -1.54
CA LEU A 94 -1.38 -21.06 -1.18
C LEU A 94 -0.18 -22.02 -1.13
N GLY A 95 0.82 -21.81 -1.99
CA GLY A 95 2.09 -22.54 -2.00
C GLY A 95 2.89 -22.44 -0.70
N LEU A 96 2.60 -21.46 0.17
CA LEU A 96 3.19 -21.38 1.51
C LEU A 96 2.75 -22.52 2.43
N SER A 97 1.60 -23.13 2.14
CA SER A 97 1.02 -24.23 2.93
C SER A 97 0.83 -25.51 2.13
N LEU A 98 0.93 -25.45 0.80
CA LEU A 98 0.71 -26.55 -0.12
C LEU A 98 1.93 -26.77 -1.01
N ASP A 99 2.49 -27.98 -0.99
CA ASP A 99 3.58 -28.38 -1.87
C ASP A 99 3.15 -29.57 -2.75
N PRO A 100 3.08 -29.41 -4.09
CA PRO A 100 3.37 -28.20 -4.85
C PRO A 100 2.27 -27.12 -4.74
N PRO A 101 2.55 -25.84 -5.11
CA PRO A 101 1.53 -24.81 -5.23
C PRO A 101 0.39 -25.25 -6.18
N PRO A 102 -0.87 -24.93 -5.85
CA PRO A 102 -2.02 -25.38 -6.65
C PRO A 102 -2.09 -24.64 -7.99
N VAL A 103 -2.69 -25.29 -8.98
CA VAL A 103 -3.11 -24.64 -10.23
C VAL A 103 -4.55 -24.16 -10.06
N LEU A 104 -4.75 -22.84 -10.16
CA LEU A 104 -6.06 -22.21 -10.12
C LEU A 104 -6.35 -21.59 -11.49
N ASN A 105 -7.49 -21.93 -12.08
CA ASN A 105 -7.91 -21.42 -13.39
C ASN A 105 -8.91 -20.28 -13.25
N ASN A 106 -9.69 -20.26 -12.15
CA ASN A 106 -10.71 -19.26 -11.88
C ASN A 106 -11.02 -19.18 -10.38
N LEU A 107 -11.85 -18.21 -9.97
CA LEU A 107 -12.24 -18.02 -8.57
C LEU A 107 -13.05 -19.19 -7.98
N ASP A 108 -13.80 -19.92 -8.81
CA ASP A 108 -14.64 -21.05 -8.37
C ASP A 108 -13.79 -22.25 -7.92
N ASP A 109 -12.52 -22.31 -8.33
CA ASP A 109 -11.56 -23.33 -7.87
C ASP A 109 -11.17 -23.14 -6.39
N VAL A 110 -11.26 -21.91 -5.86
CA VAL A 110 -10.73 -21.57 -4.52
C VAL A 110 -11.54 -22.22 -3.40
N GLY A 111 -12.86 -22.06 -3.40
CA GLY A 111 -13.72 -22.60 -2.34
C GLY A 111 -13.61 -24.12 -2.18
N PRO A 112 -13.75 -24.92 -3.25
CA PRO A 112 -13.54 -26.36 -3.22
C PRO A 112 -12.14 -26.75 -2.71
N LEU A 113 -11.08 -26.08 -3.16
CA LEU A 113 -9.72 -26.34 -2.71
C LEU A 113 -9.58 -26.11 -1.19
N LEU A 114 -10.11 -25.00 -0.66
CA LEU A 114 -10.04 -24.70 0.77
C LEU A 114 -10.77 -25.74 1.61
N ARG A 115 -11.92 -26.24 1.15
CA ARG A 115 -12.67 -27.32 1.84
C ARG A 115 -11.95 -28.66 1.79
N GLU A 116 -11.26 -28.96 0.69
CA GLU A 116 -10.55 -30.23 0.52
C GLU A 116 -9.24 -30.27 1.31
N ARG A 117 -8.50 -29.17 1.31
CA ARG A 117 -7.10 -29.13 1.80
C ARG A 117 -6.94 -28.50 3.17
N GLY A 118 -7.92 -27.73 3.64
CA GLY A 118 -7.84 -27.01 4.91
C GLY A 118 -8.81 -27.51 5.96
N GLU A 119 -8.55 -27.08 7.19
CA GLU A 119 -9.55 -27.13 8.25
C GLU A 119 -10.46 -25.90 8.10
N VAL A 120 -11.73 -26.13 7.76
CA VAL A 120 -12.73 -25.06 7.58
C VAL A 120 -13.08 -24.47 8.95
N LEU A 121 -12.75 -23.19 9.13
CA LEU A 121 -13.02 -22.44 10.35
C LEU A 121 -14.37 -21.74 10.29
N TYR A 122 -14.73 -21.23 9.11
CA TYR A 122 -15.97 -20.51 8.88
C TYR A 122 -16.47 -20.76 7.47
N GLU A 123 -17.78 -20.97 7.34
CA GLU A 123 -18.44 -21.12 6.06
C GLU A 123 -19.85 -20.52 6.13
N LYS A 124 -20.11 -19.53 5.28
CA LYS A 124 -21.42 -18.92 5.12
C LYS A 124 -21.52 -18.27 3.74
N ASP A 125 -22.63 -18.52 3.05
CA ASP A 125 -22.88 -18.03 1.70
C ASP A 125 -21.70 -18.42 0.77
N GLU A 126 -21.04 -17.46 0.11
CA GLU A 126 -19.87 -17.72 -0.75
C GLU A 126 -18.52 -17.62 0.00
N ILE A 127 -18.56 -17.31 1.29
CA ILE A 127 -17.37 -17.14 2.12
C ILE A 127 -16.97 -18.48 2.73
N VAL A 128 -15.78 -18.95 2.37
CA VAL A 128 -15.10 -20.08 3.01
C VAL A 128 -13.81 -19.54 3.59
N VAL A 129 -13.61 -19.74 4.89
CA VAL A 129 -12.34 -19.49 5.58
C VAL A 129 -11.81 -20.81 6.09
N ALA A 130 -10.58 -21.13 5.68
CA ALA A 130 -9.89 -22.32 6.13
C ALA A 130 -8.48 -21.98 6.60
N ILE A 131 -7.97 -22.76 7.55
CA ILE A 131 -6.56 -22.76 7.91
C ILE A 131 -5.87 -23.96 7.25
N ILE A 132 -4.71 -23.70 6.65
CA ILE A 132 -3.83 -24.73 6.09
C ILE A 132 -2.44 -24.47 6.68
N GLY A 133 -1.91 -25.40 7.45
CA GLY A 133 -0.63 -25.20 8.13
C GLY A 133 -0.66 -23.98 9.06
N GLU A 134 0.21 -23.00 8.79
CA GLU A 134 0.34 -21.81 9.62
C GLU A 134 -0.51 -20.61 9.18
N TYR A 135 -1.13 -20.69 8.00
CA TYR A 135 -1.76 -19.55 7.34
C TYR A 135 -3.28 -19.75 7.16
N GLY A 136 -4.03 -18.66 7.30
CA GLY A 136 -5.43 -18.60 6.93
C GLY A 136 -5.60 -18.30 5.44
N TYR A 137 -6.69 -18.78 4.88
CA TYR A 137 -7.09 -18.51 3.51
C TYR A 137 -8.60 -18.27 3.46
N SER A 138 -9.03 -17.33 2.63
CA SER A 138 -10.44 -17.01 2.43
C SER A 138 -10.77 -16.89 0.95
N THR A 139 -12.01 -17.22 0.59
CA THR A 139 -12.54 -16.89 -0.74
C THR A 139 -12.78 -15.40 -0.93
N HIS A 140 -12.96 -14.63 0.15
CA HIS A 140 -13.35 -13.22 0.15
C HIS A 140 -12.55 -12.38 1.14
N ASN A 141 -12.61 -11.05 0.94
CA ASN A 141 -12.18 -10.10 1.95
C ASN A 141 -13.00 -10.31 3.23
N LEU A 142 -12.34 -10.25 4.38
CA LEU A 142 -12.97 -10.35 5.70
C LEU A 142 -12.92 -9.02 6.47
N TYR A 143 -12.25 -8.02 5.88
CA TYR A 143 -12.17 -6.68 6.43
C TYR A 143 -13.55 -6.02 6.42
N TYR A 144 -13.97 -5.43 7.54
CA TYR A 144 -15.30 -4.84 7.80
C TYR A 144 -16.53 -5.77 7.81
N ASP A 145 -16.41 -6.99 7.28
CA ASP A 145 -17.56 -7.87 7.05
C ASP A 145 -17.91 -8.79 8.22
N LEU A 146 -17.06 -8.83 9.26
CA LEU A 146 -17.30 -9.64 10.45
C LEU A 146 -17.98 -8.82 11.54
N LYS A 147 -19.24 -9.15 11.82
CA LYS A 147 -20.01 -8.66 12.98
C LYS A 147 -20.68 -9.87 13.64
N GLY A 148 -20.27 -10.25 14.84
CA GLY A 148 -20.93 -11.33 15.60
C GLY A 148 -19.99 -12.17 16.46
N ASP A 149 -20.40 -13.42 16.71
CA ASP A 149 -19.59 -14.41 17.44
C ASP A 149 -18.45 -14.92 16.54
N GLU A 150 -17.23 -14.50 16.88
CA GLU A 150 -15.99 -14.73 16.14
C GLU A 150 -15.16 -15.86 16.75
N ALA A 151 -15.80 -16.84 17.41
CA ALA A 151 -15.09 -17.98 18.02
C ALA A 151 -14.14 -18.68 17.03
N TRP A 152 -14.50 -18.72 15.74
CA TRP A 152 -13.67 -19.30 14.68
C TRP A 152 -12.38 -18.51 14.38
N LEU A 153 -12.33 -17.20 14.67
CA LEU A 153 -11.11 -16.39 14.53
C LEU A 153 -10.04 -16.78 15.54
N ALA A 154 -10.39 -17.49 16.62
CA ALA A 154 -9.44 -17.89 17.66
C ALA A 154 -8.23 -18.65 17.10
N ALA A 155 -8.43 -19.50 16.08
CA ALA A 155 -7.36 -20.25 15.42
C ALA A 155 -6.41 -19.36 14.59
N LEU A 156 -6.88 -18.18 14.18
CA LEU A 156 -6.17 -17.25 13.30
C LEU A 156 -5.49 -16.08 14.04
N LYS A 157 -5.75 -15.87 15.33
CA LYS A 157 -5.13 -14.78 16.10
C LYS A 157 -3.60 -14.83 16.03
N GLY A 158 -2.99 -13.70 15.66
CA GLY A 158 -1.56 -13.57 15.43
C GLY A 158 -1.04 -14.14 14.10
N ARG A 159 -1.94 -14.60 13.21
CA ARG A 159 -1.59 -15.19 11.90
C ARG A 159 -1.95 -14.26 10.74
N ARG A 160 -1.45 -14.59 9.56
CA ARG A 160 -1.88 -13.98 8.30
C ARG A 160 -3.04 -14.76 7.70
N LEU A 161 -3.90 -14.04 7.00
CA LEU A 161 -4.92 -14.60 6.15
C LEU A 161 -4.79 -14.04 4.73
N TYR A 162 -4.84 -14.90 3.73
CA TYR A 162 -4.76 -14.50 2.33
C TYR A 162 -6.11 -14.70 1.62
N PHE A 163 -6.47 -13.80 0.72
CA PHE A 163 -7.59 -13.99 -0.19
C PHE A 163 -7.24 -13.50 -1.60
N PRO A 164 -7.84 -14.09 -2.66
CA PRO A 164 -7.49 -13.71 -4.02
C PRO A 164 -8.03 -12.32 -4.35
N ASN A 165 -7.36 -11.61 -5.27
CA ASN A 165 -8.05 -10.53 -5.96
C ASN A 165 -9.28 -11.08 -6.71
N ARG A 166 -10.41 -10.38 -6.56
CA ARG A 166 -11.72 -10.78 -7.09
C ARG A 166 -12.28 -9.82 -8.13
N ASP A 167 -11.58 -8.75 -8.47
CA ASP A 167 -12.10 -7.76 -9.42
C ASP A 167 -11.59 -8.05 -10.84
N PRO A 168 -12.48 -8.41 -11.80
CA PRO A 168 -12.10 -8.65 -13.19
C PRO A 168 -11.57 -7.41 -13.87
N GLY A 169 -10.65 -7.60 -14.82
CA GLY A 169 -10.44 -6.64 -15.90
C GLY A 169 -9.78 -5.34 -15.46
N ILE A 170 -9.22 -5.30 -14.25
CA ILE A 170 -8.32 -4.24 -13.82
C ILE A 170 -6.93 -4.56 -14.36
N GLU A 171 -6.45 -3.73 -15.28
CA GLU A 171 -5.11 -3.87 -15.85
C GLU A 171 -4.04 -3.92 -14.75
N GLY A 172 -3.20 -4.94 -14.75
CA GLY A 172 -2.13 -5.16 -13.77
C GLY A 172 -2.53 -5.93 -12.50
N THR A 173 -3.80 -6.21 -12.29
CA THR A 173 -4.29 -7.02 -11.16
C THR A 173 -5.61 -7.69 -11.51
N ASP A 174 -5.59 -8.65 -12.43
CA ASP A 174 -6.78 -9.46 -12.72
C ASP A 174 -7.02 -10.52 -11.62
N PHE A 175 -8.06 -11.33 -11.75
CA PHE A 175 -8.38 -12.38 -10.78
C PHE A 175 -7.18 -13.30 -10.52
N LEU A 176 -6.99 -13.67 -9.25
CA LEU A 176 -5.91 -14.58 -8.77
C LEU A 176 -4.47 -14.10 -8.99
N GLN A 177 -4.23 -13.10 -9.86
CA GLN A 177 -2.90 -12.55 -10.16
C GLN A 177 -2.25 -11.95 -8.91
N ARG A 178 -3.07 -11.52 -7.95
CA ARG A 178 -2.65 -10.94 -6.68
C ARG A 178 -3.36 -11.63 -5.52
N ALA A 179 -2.74 -11.58 -4.35
CA ALA A 179 -3.35 -11.97 -3.10
C ALA A 179 -3.31 -10.80 -2.12
N TYR A 180 -4.44 -10.51 -1.50
CA TYR A 180 -4.46 -9.59 -0.38
C TYR A 180 -3.99 -10.30 0.88
N ALA A 181 -3.11 -9.64 1.64
CA ALA A 181 -2.67 -10.08 2.95
C ALA A 181 -3.41 -9.34 4.06
N LEU A 182 -4.24 -10.08 4.79
CA LEU A 182 -4.79 -9.66 6.07
C LEU A 182 -3.93 -10.20 7.22
N ILE A 183 -3.93 -9.48 8.32
CA ILE A 183 -3.26 -9.85 9.56
C ILE A 183 -4.31 -9.84 10.65
N ILE A 184 -4.45 -10.97 11.33
CA ILE A 184 -5.38 -11.09 12.44
C ILE A 184 -4.55 -10.81 13.68
N ASP A 185 -4.81 -9.69 14.33
CA ASP A 185 -4.05 -9.27 15.50
C ASP A 185 -4.26 -10.26 16.67
N PRO A 186 -3.42 -10.24 17.71
CA PRO A 186 -3.58 -11.11 18.88
C PRO A 186 -4.90 -10.91 19.64
N SER A 187 -5.56 -9.76 19.49
CA SER A 187 -6.88 -9.51 20.09
C SER A 187 -8.03 -10.12 19.26
N GLY A 188 -7.83 -10.33 17.96
CA GLY A 188 -8.82 -10.82 16.99
C GLY A 188 -9.20 -9.79 15.91
N GLU A 189 -8.66 -8.57 15.96
CA GLU A 189 -8.91 -7.53 14.95
C GLU A 189 -8.30 -7.94 13.60
N VAL A 190 -9.11 -7.90 12.54
CA VAL A 190 -8.68 -8.19 11.17
C VAL A 190 -8.23 -6.89 10.51
N LEU A 191 -6.93 -6.76 10.24
CA LEU A 191 -6.33 -5.59 9.60
C LEU A 191 -5.48 -6.02 8.39
N HIS A 192 -4.75 -5.09 7.80
CA HIS A 192 -3.93 -5.30 6.60
C HIS A 192 -2.53 -4.68 6.77
N ILE A 193 -1.61 -4.93 5.82
CA ILE A 193 -0.19 -4.51 5.92
C ILE A 193 -0.02 -3.00 6.09
N ASN A 194 -0.90 -2.18 5.49
CA ASN A 194 -0.88 -0.72 5.70
C ASN A 194 -1.48 -0.28 7.05
N ARG A 195 -1.45 -1.14 8.04
CA ARG A 195 -1.78 -0.84 9.44
C ARG A 195 -0.57 -1.20 10.32
N PHE A 196 -0.74 -1.12 11.63
CA PHE A 196 0.26 -1.51 12.64
C PHE A 196 1.48 -0.58 12.79
N HIS A 197 1.48 0.62 12.20
CA HIS A 197 2.60 1.55 12.38
C HIS A 197 2.68 2.15 13.81
N ASP A 198 1.64 1.97 14.62
CA ASP A 198 1.58 2.29 16.06
C ASP A 198 1.76 1.06 16.98
N THR A 199 2.03 -0.12 16.42
CA THR A 199 2.00 -1.38 17.17
C THR A 199 3.41 -1.89 17.50
N PRO A 200 3.77 -2.19 18.76
CA PRO A 200 5.12 -2.65 19.11
C PRO A 200 5.54 -3.97 18.44
N TRP A 201 4.65 -4.96 18.33
CA TRP A 201 4.93 -6.28 17.76
C TRP A 201 4.73 -6.35 16.24
N ALA A 202 4.37 -5.23 15.59
CA ALA A 202 3.93 -5.09 14.19
C ALA A 202 4.55 -6.08 13.19
N PRO A 203 3.85 -6.48 12.12
CA PRO A 203 4.40 -7.35 11.08
C PRO A 203 5.71 -6.79 10.47
N VAL A 204 6.50 -7.67 9.86
CA VAL A 204 7.85 -7.33 9.39
C VAL A 204 7.84 -6.18 8.37
N GLU A 205 6.81 -6.08 7.55
CA GLU A 205 6.56 -5.02 6.59
C GLU A 205 6.52 -3.66 7.27
N SER A 206 5.60 -3.48 8.22
CA SER A 206 5.44 -2.22 8.96
C SER A 206 6.68 -1.90 9.82
N ARG A 207 7.36 -2.92 10.38
CA ARG A 207 8.63 -2.72 11.12
C ARG A 207 9.76 -2.24 10.21
N CYS A 208 9.98 -2.89 9.07
CA CYS A 208 11.00 -2.48 8.10
C CYS A 208 10.82 -1.02 7.67
N THR A 209 9.57 -0.62 7.38
CA THR A 209 9.26 0.76 7.05
C THR A 209 9.56 1.70 8.22
N ARG A 210 9.13 1.38 9.44
CA ARG A 210 9.39 2.21 10.63
C ARG A 210 10.88 2.36 10.93
N ASP A 211 11.63 1.27 10.87
CA ASP A 211 13.06 1.26 11.16
C ASP A 211 13.82 2.09 10.10
N LEU A 212 13.43 2.01 8.84
CA LEU A 212 13.97 2.88 7.80
C LEU A 212 13.63 4.35 8.07
N MET A 213 12.37 4.68 8.34
CA MET A 213 11.96 6.06 8.63
C MET A 213 12.69 6.62 9.85
N ALA A 214 12.89 5.82 10.90
CA ALA A 214 13.65 6.23 12.08
C ALA A 214 15.13 6.49 11.74
N ALA A 215 15.69 5.74 10.79
CA ALA A 215 17.08 5.92 10.35
C ALA A 215 17.28 7.16 9.46
N ILE A 216 16.29 7.51 8.63
CA ILE A 216 16.41 8.60 7.64
C ILE A 216 15.72 9.90 8.06
N THR A 217 14.85 9.85 9.08
CA THR A 217 14.03 10.97 9.60
C THR A 217 13.43 11.81 8.47
N PRO A 218 12.48 11.28 7.69
CA PRO A 218 12.04 11.91 6.45
C PRO A 218 11.29 13.22 6.73
N GLY A 219 11.55 14.25 5.92
CA GLY A 219 10.80 15.52 5.98
C GLY A 219 9.51 15.51 5.14
N LEU A 220 9.37 14.52 4.25
CA LEU A 220 8.18 14.30 3.42
C LEU A 220 7.98 12.80 3.24
N THR A 221 6.74 12.34 3.42
CA THR A 221 6.32 10.95 3.14
C THR A 221 5.23 10.90 2.09
N LEU A 222 5.39 10.05 1.08
CA LEU A 222 4.42 9.82 0.01
C LEU A 222 4.14 8.32 -0.08
N ASP A 223 2.89 7.92 0.15
CA ASP A 223 2.46 6.52 0.03
C ASP A 223 1.49 6.39 -1.14
N LEU A 224 1.84 5.56 -2.12
CA LEU A 224 1.17 5.47 -3.41
C LEU A 224 0.22 4.27 -3.42
N HIS A 225 -1.09 4.56 -3.41
CA HIS A 225 -2.20 3.61 -3.37
C HIS A 225 -3.12 3.77 -4.58
N GLU A 226 -4.08 2.87 -4.66
CA GLU A 226 -5.17 2.92 -5.61
C GLU A 226 -6.50 2.57 -4.93
N HIS A 227 -7.61 3.04 -5.49
CA HIS A 227 -8.96 2.69 -5.00
C HIS A 227 -9.85 2.18 -6.12
N GLY A 228 -10.92 1.47 -5.78
CA GLY A 228 -11.81 0.80 -6.74
C GLY A 228 -12.63 1.71 -7.67
N GLY A 229 -12.42 3.03 -7.65
CA GLY A 229 -13.08 4.00 -8.52
C GLY A 229 -12.36 4.28 -9.84
N ASP A 230 -12.74 5.38 -10.50
CA ASP A 230 -12.28 5.84 -11.82
C ASP A 230 -11.75 7.28 -11.79
N SER A 231 -11.29 7.73 -10.62
CA SER A 231 -10.83 9.10 -10.40
C SER A 231 -9.64 9.14 -9.46
N PHE A 232 -8.90 10.24 -9.48
CA PHE A 232 -7.81 10.53 -8.57
C PHE A 232 -8.29 11.35 -7.38
N TRP A 233 -7.74 11.03 -6.23
CA TRP A 233 -7.73 11.88 -5.06
C TRP A 233 -6.47 11.60 -4.24
N PHE A 234 -6.24 12.39 -3.20
CA PHE A 234 -5.28 12.05 -2.17
C PHE A 234 -5.76 12.54 -0.82
N SER A 235 -5.14 11.99 0.23
CA SER A 235 -5.33 12.49 1.58
C SER A 235 -4.06 13.12 2.14
N ALA A 236 -4.26 14.20 2.90
CA ALA A 236 -3.25 14.95 3.66
C ALA A 236 -3.64 14.96 5.14
N ARG A 237 -2.68 15.25 6.03
CA ARG A 237 -2.89 15.17 7.49
C ARG A 237 -2.86 16.56 8.10
N HIS A 238 -3.70 16.79 9.10
CA HIS A 238 -3.53 17.96 9.95
C HIS A 238 -2.28 17.78 10.82
N GLN A 239 -1.35 18.72 10.70
CA GLN A 239 -0.03 18.66 11.32
C GLN A 239 -0.03 19.15 12.77
N GLN A 240 1.04 18.80 13.50
CA GLN A 240 1.18 19.14 14.92
C GLN A 240 1.69 20.59 15.15
N ASN A 241 2.20 21.24 14.11
CA ASN A 241 2.71 22.61 14.17
C ASN A 241 2.36 23.39 12.89
N ASP A 242 2.37 24.72 13.01
CA ASP A 242 1.92 25.63 11.95
C ASP A 242 2.82 25.63 10.71
N ASP A 243 4.14 25.41 10.88
CA ASP A 243 5.08 25.39 9.75
C ASP A 243 4.84 24.15 8.87
N ASP A 244 4.76 22.96 9.47
CA ASP A 244 4.41 21.74 8.73
C ASP A 244 3.00 21.82 8.12
N GLN A 245 2.03 22.40 8.83
CA GLN A 245 0.67 22.59 8.30
C GLN A 245 0.70 23.45 7.03
N GLN A 246 1.39 24.59 7.07
CA GLN A 246 1.48 25.50 5.93
C GLN A 246 2.16 24.84 4.74
N TRP A 247 3.24 24.09 4.96
CA TRP A 247 3.96 23.42 3.88
C TRP A 247 3.18 22.24 3.30
N GLU A 248 2.44 21.49 4.11
CA GLU A 248 1.57 20.42 3.62
C GLU A 248 0.40 20.97 2.79
N GLU A 249 -0.18 22.11 3.19
CA GLU A 249 -1.19 22.82 2.40
C GLU A 249 -0.64 23.30 1.05
N ASN A 250 0.55 23.90 1.03
CA ASN A 250 1.21 24.33 -0.20
C ASN A 250 1.48 23.15 -1.15
N MET A 251 1.97 22.04 -0.61
CA MET A 251 2.19 20.80 -1.37
C MET A 251 0.86 20.25 -1.91
N ALA A 252 -0.17 20.16 -1.07
CA ALA A 252 -1.49 19.69 -1.47
C ALA A 252 -2.09 20.52 -2.61
N GLU A 253 -2.00 21.86 -2.51
CA GLU A 253 -2.49 22.77 -3.55
C GLU A 253 -1.73 22.59 -4.88
N ALA A 254 -0.40 22.47 -4.83
CA ALA A 254 0.41 22.28 -6.03
C ALA A 254 0.14 20.92 -6.69
N MET A 255 0.03 19.86 -5.89
CA MET A 255 -0.32 18.52 -6.35
C MET A 255 -1.66 18.52 -7.08
N ILE A 256 -2.73 19.00 -6.42
CA ILE A 256 -4.07 18.92 -6.98
C ILE A 256 -4.24 19.83 -8.20
N THR A 257 -3.64 21.02 -8.19
CA THR A 257 -3.64 21.94 -9.32
C THR A 257 -3.00 21.31 -10.54
N ALA A 258 -1.84 20.66 -10.36
CA ALA A 258 -1.14 20.02 -11.46
C ALA A 258 -1.91 18.83 -12.03
N VAL A 259 -2.49 17.99 -11.19
CA VAL A 259 -3.30 16.84 -11.63
C VAL A 259 -4.58 17.30 -12.32
N ALA A 260 -5.24 18.33 -11.80
CA ALA A 260 -6.40 18.93 -12.49
C ALA A 260 -6.02 19.45 -13.89
N ALA A 261 -4.86 20.13 -13.99
CA ALA A 261 -4.38 20.69 -15.25
C ALA A 261 -3.94 19.64 -16.27
N SER A 262 -3.57 18.43 -15.84
CA SER A 262 -3.25 17.33 -16.76
C SER A 262 -4.50 16.70 -17.40
N GLY A 263 -5.71 17.07 -16.94
CA GLY A 263 -6.97 16.52 -17.42
C GLY A 263 -7.35 15.18 -16.78
N ALA A 264 -6.63 14.74 -15.74
CA ALA A 264 -6.99 13.54 -15.00
C ALA A 264 -8.34 13.72 -14.31
N ALA A 265 -9.15 12.66 -14.28
CA ALA A 265 -10.44 12.69 -13.61
C ALA A 265 -10.23 12.83 -12.09
N LEU A 266 -10.70 13.92 -11.48
CA LEU A 266 -10.70 14.08 -10.02
C LEU A 266 -11.98 13.53 -9.40
N ALA A 267 -11.88 13.04 -8.16
CA ALA A 267 -13.04 12.58 -7.41
C ALA A 267 -14.19 13.61 -7.42
N PRO A 268 -15.46 13.16 -7.45
CA PRO A 268 -16.63 14.04 -7.41
C PRO A 268 -16.59 14.99 -6.19
N GLU A 269 -17.21 16.16 -6.31
CA GLU A 269 -17.19 17.18 -5.25
C GLU A 269 -17.88 16.67 -3.96
N GLU A 270 -18.89 15.83 -4.12
CA GLU A 270 -19.63 15.15 -3.07
C GLU A 270 -18.94 13.90 -2.53
N TYR A 271 -17.85 13.42 -3.15
CA TYR A 271 -17.14 12.25 -2.66
C TYR A 271 -16.49 12.54 -1.31
N LEU A 272 -16.49 11.54 -0.43
CA LEU A 272 -15.79 11.55 0.84
C LEU A 272 -15.29 10.12 1.12
N PRO A 273 -13.97 9.89 1.26
CA PRO A 273 -13.42 8.53 1.41
C PRO A 273 -13.91 7.80 2.66
N GLY A 274 -14.28 8.53 3.72
CA GLY A 274 -14.75 7.97 4.97
C GLY A 274 -15.17 9.04 5.96
N SER A 275 -15.86 8.64 7.03
CA SER A 275 -16.44 9.56 8.03
C SER A 275 -15.39 10.34 8.86
N PHE A 276 -14.15 9.88 8.85
CA PHE A 276 -13.01 10.50 9.55
C PHE A 276 -12.28 11.56 8.71
N PHE A 277 -12.66 11.74 7.45
CA PHE A 277 -12.09 12.76 6.56
C PHE A 277 -12.93 14.05 6.59
N THR A 278 -12.25 15.18 6.35
CA THR A 278 -12.83 16.47 5.97
C THR A 278 -12.43 16.80 4.54
N ARG A 279 -13.22 17.65 3.86
CA ARG A 279 -12.94 18.04 2.46
C ARG A 279 -12.04 19.27 2.42
N GLY A 280 -11.06 19.25 1.52
CA GLY A 280 -10.34 20.43 1.02
C GLY A 280 -10.83 20.81 -0.38
N PRO A 281 -9.95 21.38 -1.23
CA PRO A 281 -10.20 21.48 -2.67
C PRO A 281 -10.62 20.12 -3.27
N ARG A 282 -11.32 20.13 -4.41
CA ARG A 282 -11.79 18.90 -5.06
C ARG A 282 -10.64 17.90 -5.26
N GLY A 283 -10.78 16.69 -4.74
CA GLY A 283 -9.75 15.64 -4.78
C GLY A 283 -8.75 15.67 -3.62
N VAL A 284 -8.87 16.61 -2.68
CA VAL A 284 -8.04 16.72 -1.47
C VAL A 284 -8.89 16.42 -0.24
N TYR A 285 -8.47 15.43 0.54
CA TYR A 285 -9.15 15.06 1.78
C TYR A 285 -8.20 15.17 2.97
N TRP A 286 -8.67 15.76 4.06
CA TRP A 286 -7.87 15.97 5.25
C TRP A 286 -8.33 15.03 6.36
N LEU A 287 -7.40 14.55 7.18
CA LEU A 287 -7.73 13.82 8.40
C LEU A 287 -6.77 14.17 9.53
N ASN A 288 -7.19 13.94 10.76
CA ASN A 288 -6.34 14.17 11.93
C ASN A 288 -5.66 12.86 12.35
N ALA A 289 -4.34 12.74 12.13
CA ALA A 289 -3.57 11.55 12.45
C ALA A 289 -3.57 11.21 13.96
N GLY A 290 -3.88 12.18 14.83
CA GLY A 290 -4.06 11.96 16.27
C GLY A 290 -5.36 11.25 16.65
N LYS A 291 -6.33 11.13 15.73
CA LYS A 291 -7.55 10.34 15.94
C LYS A 291 -7.32 8.92 15.44
N ARG A 292 -7.14 7.98 16.38
CA ARG A 292 -6.98 6.56 16.06
C ARG A 292 -8.27 6.00 15.45
N GLY A 293 -8.23 5.61 14.18
CA GLY A 293 -9.20 4.71 13.57
C GLY A 293 -8.86 3.25 13.89
N GLU A 294 -8.55 2.45 12.88
CA GLU A 294 -8.17 1.03 12.95
C GLU A 294 -6.66 0.81 13.25
N GLY A 295 -6.09 1.69 14.07
CA GLY A 295 -4.62 1.86 14.18
C GLY A 295 -4.05 2.82 13.13
N LEU A 296 -2.75 3.14 13.26
CA LEU A 296 -2.11 4.06 12.32
C LEU A 296 -1.70 3.33 11.03
N ASN A 297 -2.13 3.88 9.89
CA ASN A 297 -1.47 3.59 8.62
C ASN A 297 -0.10 4.29 8.55
N LEU A 298 0.68 4.01 7.49
CA LEU A 298 2.01 4.57 7.31
C LEU A 298 2.01 6.11 7.38
N VAL A 299 1.09 6.73 6.68
CA VAL A 299 1.05 8.18 6.50
C VAL A 299 0.59 8.87 7.79
N ASP A 300 -0.34 8.27 8.54
CA ASP A 300 -0.73 8.78 9.85
C ASP A 300 0.42 8.69 10.86
N PHE A 301 1.19 7.60 10.83
CA PHE A 301 2.41 7.48 11.62
C PHE A 301 3.46 8.54 11.21
N ALA A 302 3.63 8.77 9.91
CA ALA A 302 4.55 9.77 9.39
C ALA A 302 4.20 11.18 9.85
N ALA A 303 2.93 11.60 9.69
CA ALA A 303 2.43 12.89 10.14
C ALA A 303 2.61 13.14 11.64
N ARG A 304 2.45 12.10 12.46
CA ARG A 304 2.62 12.23 13.92
C ARG A 304 4.08 12.34 14.35
N THR A 305 5.00 11.81 13.55
CA THR A 305 6.38 11.57 13.99
C THR A 305 7.39 12.47 13.31
N TYR A 306 7.18 12.77 12.03
CA TYR A 306 8.21 13.39 11.20
C TYR A 306 7.78 14.67 10.47
N GLY A 307 6.57 14.71 9.88
CA GLY A 307 6.10 15.90 9.17
C GLY A 307 5.12 15.61 8.03
N PRO A 308 5.05 16.50 7.01
CA PRO A 308 4.09 16.41 5.90
C PRO A 308 4.03 15.04 5.23
N SER A 309 2.82 14.55 4.95
CA SER A 309 2.67 13.18 4.50
C SER A 309 1.35 12.92 3.75
N PHE A 310 1.42 12.25 2.59
CA PHE A 310 0.27 12.04 1.72
C PHE A 310 0.02 10.56 1.39
N THR A 311 -1.26 10.19 1.29
CA THR A 311 -1.70 8.96 0.62
C THR A 311 -2.29 9.34 -0.73
N LEU A 312 -1.66 8.91 -1.82
CA LEU A 312 -2.13 9.11 -3.20
C LEU A 312 -3.06 7.97 -3.59
N GLU A 313 -4.15 8.26 -4.30
CA GLU A 313 -5.19 7.28 -4.60
C GLU A 313 -5.64 7.44 -6.06
N THR A 314 -5.11 6.61 -6.96
CA THR A 314 -5.59 6.55 -8.34
C THR A 314 -6.72 5.55 -8.50
N GLY A 315 -7.75 5.89 -9.28
CA GLY A 315 -8.88 5.00 -9.50
C GLY A 315 -8.52 3.83 -10.42
N MET A 316 -8.60 2.60 -9.93
CA MET A 316 -8.21 1.36 -10.61
C MET A 316 -8.96 1.10 -11.92
N LYS A 317 -10.12 1.75 -12.14
CA LYS A 317 -10.88 1.66 -13.39
C LYS A 317 -10.31 2.52 -14.53
N LEU A 318 -9.31 3.35 -14.24
CA LEU A 318 -8.58 4.12 -15.26
C LEU A 318 -7.51 3.25 -15.95
N PRO A 319 -7.11 3.58 -17.19
CA PRO A 319 -6.00 2.91 -17.87
C PRO A 319 -4.73 2.88 -17.02
N PHE A 320 -3.99 1.77 -17.00
CA PHE A 320 -2.82 1.62 -16.11
C PHE A 320 -1.79 2.74 -16.30
N ALA A 321 -1.50 3.10 -17.55
CA ALA A 321 -0.58 4.19 -17.87
C ALA A 321 -1.02 5.55 -17.30
N GLU A 322 -2.32 5.83 -17.28
CA GLU A 322 -2.88 7.06 -16.72
C GLU A 322 -2.74 7.09 -15.19
N ARG A 323 -3.02 5.97 -14.53
CA ARG A 323 -2.84 5.81 -13.08
C ARG A 323 -1.41 6.10 -12.68
N VAL A 324 -0.44 5.45 -13.33
CA VAL A 324 0.98 5.70 -13.04
C VAL A 324 1.39 7.14 -13.34
N ALA A 325 0.99 7.69 -14.49
CA ALA A 325 1.33 9.06 -14.85
C ALA A 325 0.80 10.08 -13.83
N THR A 326 -0.43 9.88 -13.35
CA THR A 326 -1.08 10.74 -12.35
C THR A 326 -0.37 10.67 -11.01
N SER A 327 -0.07 9.47 -10.51
CA SER A 327 0.69 9.26 -9.27
C SER A 327 2.07 9.93 -9.34
N LYS A 328 2.80 9.75 -10.45
CA LYS A 328 4.11 10.37 -10.67
C LYS A 328 4.02 11.90 -10.69
N LEU A 329 3.01 12.45 -11.36
CA LEU A 329 2.81 13.90 -11.45
C LEU A 329 2.60 14.51 -10.06
N ALA A 330 1.73 13.90 -9.26
CA ALA A 330 1.47 14.35 -7.90
C ALA A 330 2.73 14.27 -7.02
N VAL A 331 3.47 13.16 -7.06
CA VAL A 331 4.75 13.03 -6.32
C VAL A 331 5.74 14.11 -6.73
N LYS A 332 5.99 14.29 -8.04
CA LYS A 332 6.95 15.30 -8.53
C LYS A 332 6.59 16.70 -8.04
N LYS A 333 5.30 17.03 -7.98
CA LYS A 333 4.84 18.34 -7.51
C LYS A 333 4.96 18.52 -6.00
N ALA A 334 4.67 17.48 -5.21
CA ALA A 334 4.94 17.52 -3.78
C ALA A 334 6.42 17.76 -3.49
N VAL A 335 7.30 17.02 -4.20
CA VAL A 335 8.76 17.09 -4.02
C VAL A 335 9.32 18.44 -4.48
N GLU A 336 8.80 19.02 -5.56
CA GLU A 336 9.18 20.36 -6.02
C GLU A 336 8.92 21.43 -4.94
N ILE A 337 7.72 21.43 -4.35
CA ILE A 337 7.38 22.37 -3.27
C ILE A 337 8.16 22.07 -1.99
N PHE A 338 8.37 20.80 -1.67
CA PHE A 338 9.22 20.41 -0.54
C PHE A 338 10.65 20.91 -0.69
N ALA A 339 11.25 20.83 -1.88
CA ALA A 339 12.59 21.34 -2.11
C ALA A 339 12.68 22.87 -1.89
N GLN A 340 11.61 23.62 -2.20
CA GLN A 340 11.55 25.07 -1.93
C GLN A 340 11.62 25.39 -0.43
N ARG A 341 11.04 24.55 0.43
CA ARG A 341 11.13 24.68 1.89
C ARG A 341 12.56 24.72 2.40
N TYR A 342 13.46 24.02 1.71
CA TYR A 342 14.85 23.83 2.12
C TYR A 342 15.86 24.46 1.16
N ALA A 343 15.46 25.36 0.27
CA ALA A 343 16.36 25.97 -0.73
C ALA A 343 17.46 26.89 -0.16
N GLY A 344 17.51 27.08 1.15
CA GLY A 344 18.46 27.95 1.87
C GLY A 344 19.82 27.33 2.16
#